data_AF-A0A1H6VV81-F1
#
_entry.id   AF-A0A1H6VV81-F1
#
_cell.length_a   1.000
_cell.length_b   1.000
_cell.length_c   1.000
_cell.angle_alpha   90.00
_cell.angle_beta   90.00
_cell.angle_gamma   90.00
#
_symmetry.space_group_name_H-M   'P 1'
#
loop_
_entity.id
_entity.type
_entity.pdbx_description
1 polymer ?
#
loop_
_entity_poly.entity_id
_entity_poly.type
_entity_poly.pdbx_seq_one_letter_code
_entity_poly.pdbx_strand_id
1 'polypeptide(L)'
;MSLRFPDTPLRVLVIVASTRPGRLGPAIADWFARTTRPHAATDGLVVDIADLADVGLPLLDEPEHPSSGSYVHEHTRRWSRTVAAADAFVVVTPEYNFGMPAVLKNALDFLYQEWAWKPVGFVSYGNTSAGTRSVQMTKQVVTTLRMMPIGATVALRIADNTREGQVTGSAALDRAARGVLLELGRVARAMRPLRIETEGEHTGVRGPVNALALAEGRAEDLAELLVLQRCCWVQEALANDTLDLAPLRETLDELRASMSTWRLWCVRRDGRLVAAVRARAHERAWLIGRLMVAPDQAGTGIGSWLLSHAEGQAPEETTHFALFTGHRSTRNIRLYERAGYAVTTAEDTPDGSVHLVKPRLSTGPGRQTGCPEPQRAPG
;
A
#
# COMPACT_ATOMS: atom_id res chain seq x y z
N MET A 1 -18.82 -12.99 4.29
CA MET A 1 -18.03 -11.88 4.87
C MET A 1 -16.74 -11.76 4.06
N SER A 2 -16.74 -10.96 3.00
CA SER A 2 -15.61 -10.82 2.06
C SER A 2 -14.94 -9.48 2.35
N LEU A 3 -13.74 -9.53 2.94
CA LEU A 3 -12.85 -8.38 3.04
C LEU A 3 -12.32 -8.12 1.62
N ARG A 4 -12.92 -7.16 0.90
CA ARG A 4 -12.42 -6.72 -0.40
C ARG A 4 -11.31 -5.70 -0.17
N PHE A 5 -10.07 -6.18 -0.23
CA PHE A 5 -8.90 -5.36 -0.52
C PHE A 5 -9.06 -4.76 -1.94
N PRO A 6 -8.42 -3.61 -2.27
CA PRO A 6 -8.66 -2.90 -3.52
C PRO A 6 -8.64 -3.86 -4.72
N ASP A 7 -9.63 -3.72 -5.60
CA ASP A 7 -10.03 -4.59 -6.72
C ASP A 7 -8.93 -4.84 -7.79
N THR A 8 -7.70 -4.39 -7.55
CA THR A 8 -6.55 -4.70 -8.42
C THR A 8 -6.09 -6.14 -8.17
N PRO A 9 -6.13 -7.01 -9.19
CA PRO A 9 -5.65 -8.38 -9.02
C PRO A 9 -4.15 -8.39 -8.76
N LEU A 10 -3.69 -9.34 -7.93
CA LEU A 10 -2.26 -9.48 -7.65
C LEU A 10 -1.54 -10.12 -8.82
N ARG A 11 -0.39 -9.57 -9.18
CA ARG A 11 0.44 -10.04 -10.29
C ARG A 11 1.48 -11.05 -9.79
N VAL A 12 1.35 -12.29 -10.24
CA VAL A 12 2.32 -13.36 -10.00
C VAL A 12 3.21 -13.49 -11.22
N LEU A 13 4.50 -13.21 -11.06
CA LEU A 13 5.48 -13.38 -12.13
C LEU A 13 6.17 -14.73 -12.01
N VAL A 14 5.96 -15.59 -13.00
CA VAL A 14 6.64 -16.87 -13.16
C VAL A 14 7.96 -16.64 -13.89
N ILE A 15 9.08 -16.88 -13.23
CA ILE A 15 10.43 -16.67 -13.77
C ILE A 15 11.01 -18.00 -14.24
N VAL A 16 11.31 -18.13 -15.54
CA VAL A 16 12.03 -19.30 -16.09
C VAL A 16 13.53 -19.10 -15.90
N ALA A 17 14.13 -19.89 -15.01
CA ALA A 17 15.49 -19.68 -14.51
C ALA A 17 16.58 -20.42 -15.32
N SER A 18 16.40 -20.58 -16.63
CA SER A 18 17.35 -21.29 -17.49
C SER A 18 17.41 -20.65 -18.87
N THR A 19 18.61 -20.60 -19.46
CA THR A 19 18.83 -20.11 -20.83
C THR A 19 19.48 -21.14 -21.74
N ARG A 20 19.65 -22.39 -21.27
CA ARG A 20 20.27 -23.45 -22.07
C ARG A 20 19.43 -23.74 -23.34
N PRO A 21 20.05 -23.97 -24.50
CA PRO A 21 19.36 -24.52 -25.65
C PRO A 21 18.69 -25.87 -25.29
N GLY A 22 17.45 -26.07 -25.73
CA GLY A 22 16.67 -27.29 -25.44
C GLY A 22 16.25 -27.46 -23.97
N ARG A 23 16.28 -26.39 -23.17
CA ARG A 23 15.86 -26.41 -21.76
C ARG A 23 14.38 -26.79 -21.58
N LEU A 24 14.07 -27.51 -20.50
CA LEU A 24 12.70 -27.87 -20.09
C LEU A 24 11.94 -26.74 -19.39
N GLY A 25 12.63 -25.66 -18.98
CA GLY A 25 12.05 -24.56 -18.20
C GLY A 25 10.76 -23.98 -18.78
N PRO A 26 10.73 -23.61 -20.08
CA PRO A 26 9.52 -23.11 -20.74
C PRO A 26 8.35 -24.09 -20.66
N ALA A 27 8.57 -25.37 -20.97
CA ALA A 27 7.51 -26.38 -20.92
C ALA A 27 6.92 -26.57 -19.51
N ILE A 28 7.76 -26.47 -18.47
CA ILE A 28 7.33 -26.54 -17.07
C ILE A 28 6.56 -25.28 -16.66
N ALA A 29 7.03 -24.09 -17.05
CA ALA A 29 6.34 -22.83 -16.79
C ALA A 29 4.98 -22.77 -17.50
N ASP A 30 4.92 -23.23 -18.75
CA ASP A 30 3.68 -23.31 -19.51
C ASP A 30 2.69 -24.30 -18.88
N TRP A 31 3.17 -25.48 -18.44
CA TRP A 31 2.33 -26.41 -17.68
C TRP A 31 1.80 -25.75 -16.40
N PHE A 32 2.67 -25.11 -15.60
CA PHE A 32 2.26 -24.44 -14.37
C PHE A 32 1.21 -23.36 -14.63
N ALA A 33 1.41 -22.51 -15.64
CA ALA A 33 0.49 -21.44 -16.01
C ALA A 33 -0.85 -22.00 -16.52
N ARG A 34 -0.84 -23.00 -17.42
CA ARG A 34 -2.08 -23.66 -17.89
C ARG A 34 -2.88 -24.28 -16.75
N THR A 35 -2.20 -24.93 -15.80
CA THR A 35 -2.85 -25.58 -14.66
C THR A 35 -3.44 -24.59 -13.66
N THR A 36 -2.82 -23.43 -13.50
CA THR A 36 -3.15 -22.50 -12.40
C THR A 36 -4.00 -21.29 -12.84
N ARG A 37 -3.85 -20.77 -14.07
CA ARG A 37 -4.60 -19.61 -14.58
C ARG A 37 -6.13 -19.68 -14.41
N PRO A 38 -6.80 -20.83 -14.64
CA PRO A 38 -8.25 -20.92 -14.44
C PRO A 38 -8.69 -20.61 -13.00
N HIS A 39 -7.86 -20.95 -12.01
CA HIS A 39 -8.12 -20.71 -10.59
C HIS A 39 -7.59 -19.35 -10.14
N ALA A 40 -6.49 -18.88 -10.75
CA ALA A 40 -5.91 -17.57 -10.50
C ALA A 40 -6.96 -16.46 -10.69
N ALA A 41 -7.70 -16.51 -11.81
CA ALA A 41 -8.72 -15.51 -12.13
C ALA A 41 -9.83 -15.44 -11.06
N THR A 42 -10.29 -16.58 -10.55
CA THR A 42 -11.32 -16.62 -9.50
C THR A 42 -10.81 -16.08 -8.16
N ASP A 43 -9.50 -16.16 -7.92
CA ASP A 43 -8.85 -15.63 -6.73
C ASP A 43 -8.34 -14.18 -6.90
N GLY A 44 -8.59 -13.51 -8.03
CA GLY A 44 -8.06 -12.17 -8.27
C GLY A 44 -6.53 -12.16 -8.39
N LEU A 45 -5.96 -13.15 -9.06
CA LEU A 45 -4.54 -13.26 -9.39
C LEU A 45 -4.38 -13.25 -10.92
N VAL A 46 -3.33 -12.57 -11.39
CA VAL A 46 -2.87 -12.61 -12.79
C VAL A 46 -1.52 -13.32 -12.83
N VAL A 47 -1.35 -14.27 -13.75
CA VAL A 47 -0.12 -15.07 -13.88
C VAL A 47 0.59 -14.75 -15.19
N ASP A 48 1.69 -14.02 -15.08
CA ASP A 48 2.58 -13.64 -16.17
C ASP A 48 3.83 -14.52 -16.17
N ILE A 49 4.47 -14.71 -17.32
CA ILE A 49 5.73 -15.46 -17.44
C ILE A 49 6.81 -14.49 -17.93
N ALA A 50 7.98 -14.53 -17.28
CA ALA A 50 9.21 -13.93 -17.76
C ALA A 50 10.26 -15.03 -17.95
N ASP A 51 10.67 -15.27 -19.20
CA ASP A 51 11.78 -16.17 -19.48
C ASP A 51 13.10 -15.39 -19.47
N LEU A 52 14.04 -15.76 -18.60
CA LEU A 52 15.31 -15.06 -18.50
C LEU A 52 16.15 -15.11 -19.78
N ALA A 53 15.89 -16.07 -20.69
CA ALA A 53 16.50 -16.08 -22.01
C ALA A 53 16.00 -14.92 -22.87
N ASP A 54 14.71 -14.59 -22.78
CA ASP A 54 14.08 -13.50 -23.53
C ASP A 54 14.32 -12.13 -22.85
N VAL A 55 14.42 -12.11 -21.52
CA VAL A 55 14.81 -10.89 -20.78
C VAL A 55 16.22 -10.46 -21.20
N GLY A 56 17.13 -11.42 -21.42
CA GLY A 56 18.41 -11.17 -22.08
C GLY A 56 19.37 -10.28 -21.28
N LEU A 57 19.45 -10.46 -19.95
CA LEU A 57 20.35 -9.68 -19.10
C LEU A 57 21.82 -10.04 -19.39
N PRO A 58 22.69 -9.06 -19.67
CA PRO A 58 24.14 -9.23 -19.65
C PRO A 58 24.63 -9.63 -18.26
N LEU A 59 25.91 -9.98 -18.11
CA LEU A 59 26.46 -10.34 -16.79
C LEU A 59 26.88 -9.07 -16.04
N LEU A 60 26.04 -8.63 -15.10
CA LEU A 60 26.31 -7.52 -14.16
C LEU A 60 26.96 -6.29 -14.80
N ASP A 61 26.37 -5.75 -15.87
CA ASP A 61 26.94 -4.68 -16.68
C ASP A 61 26.56 -3.26 -16.23
N GLU A 62 25.73 -3.12 -15.19
CA GLU A 62 25.45 -1.82 -14.58
C GLU A 62 26.68 -1.26 -13.85
N PRO A 63 27.02 0.03 -14.02
CA PRO A 63 28.16 0.64 -13.34
C PRO A 63 27.91 0.90 -11.85
N GLU A 64 26.64 1.09 -11.46
CA GLU A 64 26.24 1.39 -10.10
C GLU A 64 25.76 0.15 -9.35
N HIS A 65 25.90 0.17 -8.02
CA HIS A 65 25.41 -0.93 -7.21
C HIS A 65 23.86 -0.97 -7.24
N PRO A 66 23.23 -2.15 -7.42
CA PRO A 66 21.77 -2.29 -7.52
C PRO A 66 20.97 -1.68 -6.37
N SER A 67 21.56 -1.61 -5.16
CA SER A 67 20.91 -1.00 -3.99
C SER A 67 20.69 0.51 -4.11
N SER A 68 21.34 1.19 -5.05
CA SER A 68 21.12 2.60 -5.35
C SER A 68 19.79 2.86 -6.07
N GLY A 69 19.23 1.85 -6.75
CA GLY A 69 18.08 2.01 -7.65
C GLY A 69 18.36 2.83 -8.91
N SER A 70 19.62 3.23 -9.15
CA SER A 70 20.03 3.98 -10.33
C SER A 70 20.50 3.01 -11.42
N TYR A 71 19.71 2.89 -12.49
CA TYR A 71 20.00 2.00 -13.61
C TYR A 71 20.26 2.83 -14.87
N VAL A 72 21.39 2.59 -15.53
CA VAL A 72 21.79 3.30 -16.75
C VAL A 72 21.23 2.59 -17.99
N HIS A 73 21.21 1.26 -18.00
CA HIS A 73 20.84 0.50 -19.18
C HIS A 73 19.34 0.19 -19.26
N GLU A 74 18.81 0.19 -20.49
CA GLU A 74 17.37 -0.02 -20.70
C GLU A 74 16.93 -1.47 -20.43
N HIS A 75 17.80 -2.48 -20.62
CA HIS A 75 17.46 -3.85 -20.22
C HIS A 75 17.23 -3.95 -18.71
N THR A 76 18.05 -3.28 -17.90
CA THR A 76 17.90 -3.24 -16.45
C THR A 76 16.66 -2.47 -16.04
N ARG A 77 16.41 -1.29 -16.62
CA ARG A 77 15.19 -0.52 -16.33
C ARG A 77 13.92 -1.30 -16.70
N ARG A 78 13.93 -2.00 -17.83
CA ARG A 78 12.82 -2.90 -18.22
C ARG A 78 12.64 -4.02 -17.21
N TRP A 79 13.73 -4.67 -16.79
CA TRP A 79 13.67 -5.72 -15.79
C TRP A 79 13.19 -5.20 -14.43
N SER A 80 13.69 -4.06 -13.99
CA SER A 80 13.24 -3.33 -12.79
C SER A 80 11.73 -3.07 -12.85
N ARG A 81 11.20 -2.51 -13.94
CA ARG A 81 9.74 -2.28 -14.10
C ARG A 81 8.94 -3.59 -14.02
N THR A 82 9.42 -4.65 -14.65
CA THR A 82 8.75 -5.97 -14.62
C THR A 82 8.71 -6.55 -13.20
N VAL A 83 9.83 -6.50 -12.47
CA VAL A 83 9.93 -7.01 -11.09
C VAL A 83 9.16 -6.12 -10.12
N ALA A 84 9.24 -4.79 -10.27
CA ALA A 84 8.53 -3.81 -9.46
C ALA A 84 7.00 -4.01 -9.55
N ALA A 85 6.48 -4.24 -10.77
CA ALA A 85 5.05 -4.45 -11.00
C ALA A 85 4.51 -5.80 -10.46
N ALA A 86 5.38 -6.77 -10.17
CA ALA A 86 4.96 -8.05 -9.62
C ALA A 86 4.66 -7.93 -8.11
N ASP A 87 3.61 -8.63 -7.66
CA ASP A 87 3.24 -8.76 -6.25
C ASP A 87 3.85 -9.99 -5.59
N ALA A 88 4.17 -11.01 -6.39
CA ALA A 88 4.74 -12.27 -5.95
C ALA A 88 5.46 -12.99 -7.10
N PHE A 89 6.30 -13.96 -6.77
CA PHE A 89 7.10 -14.69 -7.74
C PHE A 89 6.92 -16.20 -7.64
N VAL A 90 6.97 -16.88 -8.78
CA VAL A 90 7.20 -18.32 -8.84
C VAL A 90 8.46 -18.54 -9.65
N VAL A 91 9.48 -19.15 -9.06
CA VAL A 91 10.73 -19.44 -9.78
C VAL A 91 10.68 -20.89 -10.30
N VAL A 92 10.70 -21.03 -11.63
CA VAL A 92 10.81 -22.31 -12.33
C VAL A 92 12.29 -22.59 -12.58
N THR A 93 12.91 -23.42 -11.73
CA THR A 93 14.38 -23.57 -11.70
C THR A 93 14.89 -24.99 -11.92
N PRO A 94 15.84 -25.20 -12.86
CA PRO A 94 16.64 -26.41 -12.84
C PRO A 94 17.65 -26.40 -11.67
N GLU A 95 18.31 -27.52 -11.44
CA GLU A 95 19.55 -27.60 -10.67
C GLU A 95 20.75 -27.78 -11.59
N TYR A 96 21.77 -26.96 -11.40
CA TYR A 96 23.07 -27.07 -12.09
C TYR A 96 24.17 -27.29 -11.07
N ASN A 97 24.89 -28.41 -11.19
CA ASN A 97 26.03 -28.78 -10.34
C ASN A 97 25.77 -28.56 -8.84
N PHE A 98 24.68 -29.15 -8.33
CA PHE A 98 24.25 -29.04 -6.93
C PHE A 98 23.66 -27.68 -6.53
N GLY A 99 23.50 -26.73 -7.46
CA GLY A 99 23.13 -25.36 -7.11
C GLY A 99 22.20 -24.64 -8.05
N MET A 100 22.02 -23.37 -7.71
CA MET A 100 21.20 -22.41 -8.44
C MET A 100 21.82 -22.07 -9.80
N PRO A 101 21.02 -21.89 -10.87
CA PRO A 101 21.51 -21.41 -12.16
C PRO A 101 22.15 -20.03 -12.06
N ALA A 102 23.30 -19.84 -12.71
CA ALA A 102 23.99 -18.55 -12.75
C ALA A 102 23.10 -17.42 -13.30
N VAL A 103 22.25 -17.71 -14.30
CA VAL A 103 21.32 -16.72 -14.86
C VAL A 103 20.26 -16.26 -13.85
N LEU A 104 19.81 -17.14 -12.95
CA LEU A 104 18.88 -16.75 -11.88
C LEU A 104 19.57 -15.86 -10.86
N LYS A 105 20.81 -16.21 -10.46
CA LYS A 105 21.62 -15.36 -9.59
C LYS A 105 21.84 -13.98 -10.20
N ASN A 106 22.21 -13.95 -11.48
CA ASN A 106 22.39 -12.72 -12.24
C ASN A 106 21.10 -11.88 -12.21
N ALA A 107 19.95 -12.47 -12.58
CA ALA A 107 18.68 -11.74 -12.58
C ALA A 107 18.27 -11.18 -11.21
N LEU A 108 18.58 -11.89 -10.13
CA LEU A 108 18.37 -11.42 -8.76
C LEU A 108 19.33 -10.27 -8.42
N ASP A 109 20.60 -10.40 -8.79
CA ASP A 109 21.66 -9.43 -8.50
C ASP A 109 21.55 -8.12 -9.29
N PHE A 110 20.84 -8.10 -10.42
CA PHE A 110 20.63 -6.85 -11.18
C PHE A 110 19.82 -5.81 -10.40
N LEU A 111 19.01 -6.23 -9.43
CA LEU A 111 18.03 -5.41 -8.73
C LEU A 111 18.14 -5.58 -7.22
N TYR A 112 17.48 -4.72 -6.43
CA TYR A 112 17.55 -4.82 -4.98
C TYR A 112 16.24 -4.49 -4.28
N GLN A 113 15.75 -3.26 -4.41
CA GLN A 113 14.56 -2.79 -3.70
C GLN A 113 13.28 -3.43 -4.26
N GLU A 114 13.26 -3.73 -5.55
CA GLU A 114 12.10 -4.23 -6.29
C GLU A 114 11.65 -5.62 -5.81
N TRP A 115 12.56 -6.39 -5.22
CA TRP A 115 12.28 -7.71 -4.66
C TRP A 115 11.61 -7.65 -3.29
N ALA A 116 11.83 -6.57 -2.54
CA ALA A 116 11.55 -6.52 -1.12
C ALA A 116 10.06 -6.71 -0.81
N TRP A 117 9.80 -7.44 0.28
CA TRP A 117 8.48 -7.68 0.86
C TRP A 117 7.49 -8.40 -0.09
N LYS A 118 8.00 -9.11 -1.09
CA LYS A 118 7.24 -9.95 -2.03
C LYS A 118 7.51 -11.43 -1.74
N PRO A 119 6.48 -12.28 -1.67
CA PRO A 119 6.70 -13.70 -1.45
C PRO A 119 7.17 -14.41 -2.72
N VAL A 120 7.83 -15.55 -2.54
CA VAL A 120 8.34 -16.39 -3.64
C VAL A 120 8.05 -17.88 -3.40
N GLY A 121 7.48 -18.53 -4.42
CA GLY A 121 7.30 -19.97 -4.52
C GLY A 121 8.27 -20.61 -5.52
N PHE A 122 8.43 -21.92 -5.45
CA PHE A 122 9.38 -22.65 -6.29
C PHE A 122 8.75 -23.84 -7.00
N VAL A 123 9.07 -23.96 -8.29
CA VAL A 123 8.82 -25.12 -9.14
C VAL A 123 10.19 -25.60 -9.63
N SER A 124 10.78 -26.57 -8.94
CA SER A 124 12.12 -27.04 -9.25
C SER A 124 12.10 -28.30 -10.11
N TYR A 125 13.12 -28.49 -10.93
CA TYR A 125 13.28 -29.72 -11.69
C TYR A 125 14.73 -30.17 -11.82
N GLY A 126 14.93 -31.47 -11.94
CA GLY A 126 16.26 -32.07 -12.05
C GLY A 126 16.19 -33.58 -12.08
N ASN A 127 17.35 -34.24 -12.04
CA ASN A 127 17.38 -35.70 -12.01
C ASN A 127 17.31 -36.23 -10.58
N THR A 128 18.43 -36.25 -9.84
CA THR A 128 18.52 -36.89 -8.53
C THR A 128 17.68 -36.22 -7.44
N SER A 129 17.73 -34.89 -7.36
CA SER A 129 17.12 -34.09 -6.27
C SER A 129 15.77 -33.47 -6.66
N ALA A 130 15.30 -33.69 -7.90
CA ALA A 130 14.20 -32.93 -8.50
C ALA A 130 14.39 -31.39 -8.43
N GLY A 131 15.65 -30.92 -8.38
CA GLY A 131 16.01 -29.50 -8.33
C GLY A 131 15.97 -28.87 -6.94
N THR A 132 15.71 -29.65 -5.88
CA THR A 132 15.52 -29.11 -4.52
C THR A 132 16.76 -28.43 -3.93
N ARG A 133 17.98 -28.77 -4.36
CA ARG A 133 19.21 -28.11 -3.86
C ARG A 133 19.37 -26.73 -4.46
N SER A 134 18.99 -26.55 -5.72
CA SER A 134 18.84 -25.22 -6.33
C SER A 134 17.91 -24.35 -5.47
N VAL A 135 16.76 -24.89 -5.05
CA VAL A 135 15.81 -24.15 -4.21
C VAL A 135 16.44 -23.73 -2.87
N GLN A 136 17.19 -24.61 -2.21
CA GLN A 136 17.84 -24.26 -0.94
C GLN A 136 18.89 -23.15 -1.10
N MET A 137 19.70 -23.18 -2.16
CA MET A 137 20.63 -22.09 -2.45
C MET A 137 19.90 -20.79 -2.81
N THR A 138 18.85 -20.84 -3.64
CA THR A 138 18.07 -19.65 -3.98
C THR A 138 17.41 -19.05 -2.75
N LYS A 139 16.90 -19.86 -1.82
CA LYS A 139 16.30 -19.41 -0.56
C LYS A 139 17.25 -18.54 0.26
N GLN A 140 18.54 -18.86 0.30
CA GLN A 140 19.54 -18.03 1.00
C GLN A 140 19.72 -16.65 0.36
N VAL A 141 19.59 -16.55 -0.97
CA VAL A 141 19.75 -15.28 -1.70
C VAL A 141 18.48 -14.43 -1.61
N VAL A 142 17.31 -15.00 -1.85
CA VAL A 142 16.06 -14.23 -1.87
C VAL A 142 15.68 -13.67 -0.49
N THR A 143 16.08 -14.32 0.60
CA THR A 143 15.83 -13.80 1.95
C THR A 143 16.65 -12.55 2.27
N THR A 144 17.87 -12.43 1.73
CA THR A 144 18.68 -11.20 1.88
C THR A 144 18.15 -10.05 1.04
N LEU A 145 17.40 -10.36 -0.03
CA LEU A 145 16.60 -9.40 -0.81
C LEU A 145 15.23 -9.08 -0.17
N ARG A 146 15.00 -9.50 1.08
CA ARG A 146 13.74 -9.31 1.83
C ARG A 146 12.51 -9.94 1.18
N MET A 147 12.70 -10.97 0.36
CA MET A 147 11.60 -11.79 -0.13
C MET A 147 11.21 -12.82 0.93
N MET A 148 9.96 -13.33 0.87
CA MET A 148 9.47 -14.37 1.77
C MET A 148 9.24 -15.70 1.02
N PRO A 149 10.13 -16.70 1.14
CA PRO A 149 9.89 -18.03 0.59
C PRO A 149 8.68 -18.70 1.25
N ILE A 150 7.73 -19.19 0.45
CA ILE A 150 6.60 -19.97 0.96
C ILE A 150 6.96 -21.46 1.17
N GLY A 151 6.09 -22.18 1.88
CA GLY A 151 6.28 -23.60 2.20
C GLY A 151 5.89 -24.53 1.05
N ALA A 152 4.75 -24.28 0.38
CA ALA A 152 4.35 -25.06 -0.78
C ALA A 152 5.38 -24.99 -1.90
N THR A 153 5.70 -26.16 -2.47
CA THR A 153 6.66 -26.30 -3.57
C THR A 153 6.20 -27.40 -4.54
N VAL A 154 6.69 -27.32 -5.77
CA VAL A 154 6.63 -28.42 -6.73
C VAL A 154 8.06 -28.83 -7.05
N ALA A 155 8.36 -30.13 -6.98
CA ALA A 155 9.66 -30.69 -7.37
C ALA A 155 9.43 -31.79 -8.40
N LEU A 156 9.99 -31.63 -9.61
CA LEU A 156 9.83 -32.56 -10.73
C LEU A 156 11.13 -33.33 -10.96
N ARG A 157 11.06 -34.65 -10.86
CA ARG A 157 12.13 -35.51 -11.37
C ARG A 157 11.91 -35.70 -12.87
N ILE A 158 12.89 -35.31 -13.69
CA ILE A 158 12.75 -35.31 -15.15
C ILE A 158 12.31 -36.67 -15.67
N ALA A 159 12.94 -37.75 -15.21
CA ALA A 159 12.64 -39.12 -15.65
C ALA A 159 11.20 -39.57 -15.32
N ASP A 160 10.59 -39.02 -14.26
CA ASP A 160 9.26 -39.43 -13.80
C ASP A 160 8.14 -38.55 -14.35
N ASN A 161 8.46 -37.27 -14.56
CA ASN A 161 7.45 -36.23 -14.76
C ASN A 161 7.53 -35.58 -16.13
N THR A 162 8.40 -36.06 -17.02
CA THR A 162 8.50 -35.53 -18.38
C THR A 162 8.58 -36.63 -19.44
N ARG A 163 7.97 -36.37 -20.60
CA ARG A 163 8.05 -37.18 -21.83
C ARG A 163 8.06 -36.24 -23.02
N GLU A 164 8.92 -36.49 -23.99
CA GLU A 164 9.02 -35.68 -25.23
C GLU A 164 9.15 -34.17 -24.97
N GLY A 165 9.89 -33.80 -23.92
CA GLY A 165 10.10 -32.39 -23.55
C GLY A 165 8.91 -31.72 -22.85
N GLN A 166 7.82 -32.46 -22.57
CA GLN A 166 6.62 -31.95 -21.92
C GLN A 166 6.43 -32.56 -20.54
N VAL A 167 5.78 -31.82 -19.64
CA VAL A 167 5.39 -32.33 -18.32
C VAL A 167 4.28 -33.37 -18.50
N THR A 168 4.51 -34.59 -18.03
CA THR A 168 3.44 -35.59 -17.92
C THR A 168 2.59 -35.24 -16.71
N GLY A 169 1.57 -34.42 -16.94
CA GLY A 169 0.65 -33.96 -15.90
C GLY A 169 0.06 -35.14 -15.13
N SER A 170 -0.09 -34.97 -13.82
CA SER A 170 -0.85 -35.87 -12.97
C SER A 170 -1.73 -35.05 -12.03
N ALA A 171 -2.85 -35.62 -11.58
CA ALA A 171 -3.74 -34.92 -10.67
C ALA A 171 -3.03 -34.49 -9.37
N ALA A 172 -2.02 -35.24 -8.92
CA ALA A 172 -1.22 -34.87 -7.77
C ALA A 172 -0.33 -33.65 -8.05
N LEU A 173 0.34 -33.64 -9.20
CA LEU A 173 1.21 -32.54 -9.61
C LEU A 173 0.41 -31.25 -9.86
N ASP A 174 -0.77 -31.37 -10.46
CA ASP A 174 -1.66 -30.23 -10.69
C ASP A 174 -2.21 -29.65 -9.38
N ARG A 175 -2.54 -30.52 -8.40
CA ARG A 175 -2.90 -30.07 -7.05
C ARG A 175 -1.75 -29.35 -6.36
N ALA A 176 -0.51 -29.84 -6.50
CA ALA A 176 0.66 -29.19 -5.93
C ALA A 176 0.90 -27.79 -6.55
N ALA A 177 0.80 -27.66 -7.88
CA ALA A 177 0.91 -26.37 -8.57
C ALA A 177 -0.16 -25.37 -8.10
N ARG A 178 -1.41 -25.82 -7.96
CA ARG A 178 -2.49 -25.00 -7.39
C ARG A 178 -2.21 -24.61 -5.94
N GLY A 179 -1.68 -25.54 -5.12
CA GLY A 179 -1.27 -25.29 -3.75
C GLY A 179 -0.22 -24.18 -3.65
N VAL A 180 0.80 -24.21 -4.51
CA VAL A 180 1.81 -23.13 -4.62
C VAL A 180 1.15 -21.79 -4.90
N LEU A 181 0.30 -21.68 -5.93
CA LEU A 181 -0.33 -20.41 -6.27
C LEU A 181 -1.26 -19.90 -5.15
N LEU A 182 -2.02 -20.78 -4.51
CA LEU A 182 -2.94 -20.43 -3.43
C LEU A 182 -2.22 -19.91 -2.19
N GLU A 183 -1.19 -20.61 -1.72
CA GLU A 183 -0.38 -20.15 -0.58
C GLU A 183 0.34 -18.84 -0.93
N LEU A 184 0.93 -18.74 -2.13
CA LEU A 184 1.59 -17.53 -2.60
C LEU A 184 0.65 -16.32 -2.60
N GLY A 185 -0.56 -16.48 -3.15
CA GLY A 185 -1.56 -15.42 -3.17
C GLY A 185 -2.01 -15.00 -1.77
N ARG A 186 -2.11 -15.93 -0.81
CA ARG A 186 -2.44 -15.59 0.59
C ARG A 186 -1.35 -14.75 1.23
N VAL A 187 -0.09 -15.18 1.11
CA VAL A 187 1.05 -14.45 1.67
C VAL A 187 1.21 -13.08 1.00
N ALA A 188 1.01 -13.00 -0.32
CA ALA A 188 1.13 -11.75 -1.08
C ALA A 188 0.09 -10.70 -0.64
N ARG A 189 -1.14 -11.13 -0.33
CA ARG A 189 -2.17 -10.25 0.26
C ARG A 189 -1.76 -9.76 1.64
N ALA A 190 -1.29 -10.66 2.50
CA ALA A 190 -0.88 -10.31 3.87
C ALA A 190 0.33 -9.37 3.92
N MET A 191 1.27 -9.52 2.98
CA MET A 191 2.47 -8.69 2.89
C MET A 191 2.27 -7.41 2.07
N ARG A 192 1.13 -7.23 1.39
CA ARG A 192 0.86 -6.02 0.58
C ARG A 192 1.06 -4.71 1.35
N PRO A 193 0.63 -4.56 2.62
CA PRO A 193 0.87 -3.34 3.40
C PRO A 193 2.35 -3.01 3.63
N LEU A 194 3.25 -3.99 3.58
CA LEU A 194 4.70 -3.76 3.73
C LEU A 194 5.34 -3.16 2.46
N ARG A 195 4.66 -3.27 1.32
CA ARG A 195 5.10 -2.78 -0.01
C ARG A 195 4.46 -1.47 -0.40
N ILE A 196 3.35 -1.13 0.25
CA ILE A 196 2.85 0.22 0.25
C ILE A 196 3.89 0.98 1.08
N GLU A 197 4.96 1.39 0.40
CA GLU A 197 5.60 2.64 0.77
C GLU A 197 4.45 3.59 0.99
N THR A 198 4.44 4.16 2.17
CA THR A 198 3.49 5.17 2.50
C THR A 198 3.80 6.30 1.52
N GLU A 199 3.14 6.31 0.35
CA GLU A 199 3.50 7.13 -0.81
C GLU A 199 3.77 8.53 -0.30
N GLY A 200 5.06 8.87 -0.28
CA GLY A 200 5.59 9.82 0.67
C GLY A 200 7.00 9.44 1.10
N GLU A 201 7.98 9.76 0.24
CA GLU A 201 9.10 10.58 0.72
C GLU A 201 8.58 11.51 1.82
N HIS A 202 9.31 11.68 2.91
CA HIS A 202 8.96 12.54 4.05
C HIS A 202 8.72 14.02 3.60
N THR A 203 7.61 14.26 2.93
CA THR A 203 7.14 15.53 2.37
C THR A 203 5.84 15.95 3.05
N GLY A 204 5.11 14.99 3.63
CA GLY A 204 3.88 15.24 4.38
C GLY A 204 4.16 15.46 5.87
N VAL A 205 3.74 16.63 6.36
CA VAL A 205 3.59 17.03 7.78
C VAL A 205 3.81 15.89 8.80
N ARG A 206 4.82 15.99 9.67
CA ARG A 206 5.00 15.02 10.76
C ARG A 206 3.78 15.01 11.68
N GLY A 207 3.18 13.84 11.85
CA GLY A 207 2.10 13.61 12.80
C GLY A 207 2.58 13.49 14.25
N PRO A 208 1.65 13.50 15.23
CA PRO A 208 1.98 13.43 16.66
C PRO A 208 2.41 12.03 17.13
N VAL A 209 2.25 11.00 16.30
CA VAL A 209 2.71 9.63 16.57
C VAL A 209 3.46 9.08 15.36
N ASN A 210 4.36 8.12 15.60
CA ASN A 210 5.19 7.50 14.55
C ASN A 210 4.34 6.75 13.52
N ALA A 211 4.88 6.64 12.29
CA ALA A 211 4.30 5.89 11.18
C ALA A 211 2.91 6.38 10.71
N LEU A 212 2.54 7.62 11.02
CA LEU A 212 1.42 8.27 10.35
C LEU A 212 1.86 8.80 8.99
N ALA A 213 0.99 8.63 8.01
CA ALA A 213 1.01 9.47 6.82
C ALA A 213 -0.36 10.01 6.50
N LEU A 214 -0.33 11.25 6.03
CA LEU A 214 -1.48 11.98 5.54
C LEU A 214 -1.36 12.10 4.03
N ALA A 215 -2.45 11.79 3.35
CA ALA A 215 -2.60 11.96 1.91
C ALA A 215 -3.96 12.57 1.60
N GLU A 216 -4.09 13.19 0.43
CA GLU A 216 -5.40 13.59 -0.11
C GLU A 216 -6.20 12.32 -0.45
N GLY A 217 -7.47 12.28 -0.05
CA GLY A 217 -8.32 11.11 -0.17
C GLY A 217 -8.71 10.84 -1.62
N ARG A 218 -8.64 9.57 -2.02
CA ARG A 218 -8.94 9.09 -3.37
C ARG A 218 -10.25 8.28 -3.38
N ALA A 219 -10.80 8.03 -4.56
CA ALA A 219 -12.05 7.27 -4.71
C ALA A 219 -11.95 5.83 -4.14
N GLU A 220 -10.74 5.26 -4.13
CA GLU A 220 -10.42 3.96 -3.54
C GLU A 220 -10.49 3.94 -2.00
N ASP A 221 -10.38 5.08 -1.32
CA ASP A 221 -10.46 5.16 0.15
C ASP A 221 -11.89 5.13 0.67
N LEU A 222 -12.89 5.44 -0.16
CA LEU A 222 -14.25 5.78 0.31
C LEU A 222 -14.95 4.63 1.05
N ALA A 223 -14.72 3.38 0.64
CA ALA A 223 -15.31 2.22 1.30
C ALA A 223 -14.75 2.04 2.72
N GLU A 224 -13.44 2.22 2.90
CA GLU A 224 -12.79 2.16 4.22
C GLU A 224 -13.14 3.39 5.06
N LEU A 225 -13.26 4.57 4.43
CA LEU A 225 -13.69 5.81 5.07
C LEU A 225 -15.11 5.67 5.65
N LEU A 226 -16.03 5.04 4.92
CA LEU A 226 -17.40 4.81 5.40
C LEU A 226 -17.42 3.89 6.64
N VAL A 227 -16.52 2.90 6.70
CA VAL A 227 -16.35 2.05 7.90
C VAL A 227 -15.79 2.88 9.06
N LEU A 228 -14.73 3.66 8.84
CA LEU A 228 -14.17 4.56 9.84
C LEU A 228 -15.23 5.52 10.38
N GLN A 229 -16.03 6.13 9.50
CA GLN A 229 -17.13 7.03 9.85
C GLN A 229 -18.13 6.35 10.78
N ARG A 230 -18.58 5.15 10.44
CA ARG A 230 -19.50 4.39 11.30
C ARG A 230 -18.88 4.10 12.66
N CYS A 231 -17.62 3.67 12.70
CA CYS A 231 -16.90 3.44 13.95
C CYS A 231 -16.80 4.69 14.83
N CYS A 232 -16.53 5.85 14.23
CA CYS A 232 -16.40 7.11 14.94
C CYS A 232 -17.72 7.60 15.54
N TRP A 233 -18.88 7.28 14.94
CA TRP A 233 -20.19 7.76 15.38
C TRP A 233 -21.01 6.77 16.21
N VAL A 234 -20.51 5.56 16.48
CA VAL A 234 -21.21 4.61 17.37
C VAL A 234 -21.39 5.20 18.77
N GLN A 235 -20.36 5.87 19.31
CA GLN A 235 -20.44 6.46 20.66
C GLN A 235 -21.49 7.58 20.73
N GLU A 236 -21.57 8.40 19.69
CA GLU A 236 -22.59 9.42 19.53
C GLU A 236 -23.99 8.80 19.42
N ALA A 237 -24.17 7.73 18.65
CA ALA A 237 -25.45 7.03 18.57
C ALA A 237 -25.91 6.50 19.93
N LEU A 238 -25.00 5.88 20.69
CA LEU A 238 -25.28 5.42 22.04
C LEU A 238 -25.62 6.59 22.99
N ALA A 239 -24.88 7.70 22.90
CA ALA A 239 -25.12 8.88 23.74
C ALA A 239 -26.44 9.60 23.43
N ASN A 240 -26.98 9.44 22.21
CA ASN A 240 -28.24 10.03 21.79
C ASN A 240 -29.40 9.02 21.73
N ASP A 241 -29.15 7.75 22.07
CA ASP A 241 -30.11 6.65 21.98
C ASP A 241 -30.80 6.54 20.60
N THR A 242 -30.03 6.75 19.53
CA THR A 242 -30.54 6.70 18.16
C THR A 242 -29.45 6.33 17.15
N LEU A 243 -29.81 5.54 16.14
CA LEU A 243 -28.98 5.30 14.96
C LEU A 243 -29.30 6.27 13.81
N ASP A 244 -30.32 7.11 13.97
CA ASP A 244 -30.75 8.09 12.97
C ASP A 244 -29.86 9.34 12.99
N LEU A 245 -28.57 9.14 12.78
CA LEU A 245 -27.58 10.19 12.65
C LEU A 245 -27.14 10.28 11.19
N ALA A 246 -27.08 11.48 10.62
CA ALA A 246 -26.64 11.69 9.24
C ALA A 246 -25.31 10.97 8.87
N PRO A 247 -24.25 10.97 9.72
CA PRO A 247 -23.03 10.20 9.46
C PRO A 247 -23.24 8.67 9.40
N LEU A 248 -24.26 8.12 10.05
CA LEU A 248 -24.54 6.68 10.01
C LEU A 248 -25.41 6.30 8.80
N ARG A 249 -26.20 7.25 8.27
CA ARG A 249 -27.04 7.07 7.08
C ARG A 249 -26.35 7.36 5.75
N GLU A 250 -25.32 8.21 5.74
CA GLU A 250 -24.56 8.54 4.54
C GLU A 250 -24.09 7.26 3.82
N THR A 251 -24.40 7.18 2.54
CA THR A 251 -24.12 6.03 1.67
C THR A 251 -22.77 6.19 0.97
N LEU A 252 -22.26 5.09 0.40
CA LEU A 252 -21.03 5.14 -0.40
C LEU A 252 -21.18 6.03 -1.64
N ASP A 253 -22.36 6.06 -2.26
CA ASP A 253 -22.62 6.86 -3.46
C ASP A 253 -22.72 8.35 -3.14
N GLU A 254 -23.36 8.72 -2.03
CA GLU A 254 -23.37 10.11 -1.53
C GLU A 254 -21.95 10.57 -1.17
N LEU A 255 -21.18 9.72 -0.51
CA LEU A 255 -19.79 10.01 -0.17
C LEU A 255 -18.93 10.20 -1.43
N ARG A 256 -19.12 9.36 -2.45
CA ARG A 256 -18.46 9.51 -3.76
C ARG A 256 -18.84 10.82 -4.45
N ALA A 257 -20.13 11.17 -4.46
CA ALA A 257 -20.59 12.44 -5.01
C ALA A 257 -19.97 13.65 -4.28
N SER A 258 -19.79 13.54 -2.95
CA SER A 258 -19.23 14.61 -2.13
C SER A 258 -17.79 14.99 -2.49
N MET A 259 -17.00 14.07 -3.08
CA MET A 259 -15.61 14.34 -3.47
C MET A 259 -15.45 15.48 -4.49
N SER A 260 -16.51 15.82 -5.24
CA SER A 260 -16.49 16.94 -6.18
C SER A 260 -16.54 18.32 -5.50
N THR A 261 -17.01 18.37 -4.26
CA THR A 261 -17.26 19.63 -3.52
C THR A 261 -16.50 19.70 -2.21
N TRP A 262 -16.03 18.57 -1.70
CA TRP A 262 -15.26 18.46 -0.47
C TRP A 262 -13.85 17.98 -0.78
N ARG A 263 -12.86 18.69 -0.23
CA ARG A 263 -11.50 18.17 -0.12
C ARG A 263 -11.45 17.20 1.04
N LEU A 264 -10.81 16.05 0.85
CA LEU A 264 -10.71 14.97 1.83
C LEU A 264 -9.24 14.71 2.11
N TRP A 265 -8.88 14.54 3.37
CA TRP A 265 -7.58 14.03 3.79
C TRP A 265 -7.76 12.77 4.61
N CYS A 266 -6.97 11.76 4.27
CA CYS A 266 -6.95 10.45 4.91
C CYS A 266 -5.61 10.28 5.64
N VAL A 267 -5.66 9.70 6.83
CA VAL A 267 -4.48 9.39 7.64
C VAL A 267 -4.38 7.89 7.82
N ARG A 268 -3.28 7.31 7.34
CA ARG A 268 -2.98 5.89 7.51
C ARG A 268 -1.87 5.70 8.53
N ARG A 269 -1.96 4.60 9.29
CA ARG A 269 -0.92 4.09 10.17
C ARG A 269 -0.65 2.65 9.80
N ASP A 270 0.58 2.34 9.38
CA ASP A 270 0.97 0.99 8.95
C ASP A 270 -0.01 0.39 7.91
N GLY A 271 -0.47 1.22 6.97
CA GLY A 271 -1.42 0.86 5.91
C GLY A 271 -2.91 0.90 6.30
N ARG A 272 -3.27 0.94 7.60
CA ARG A 272 -4.66 1.04 8.07
C ARG A 272 -5.15 2.48 8.08
N LEU A 273 -6.35 2.76 7.56
CA LEU A 273 -6.98 4.08 7.71
C LEU A 273 -7.41 4.29 9.18
N VAL A 274 -6.84 5.30 9.82
CA VAL A 274 -7.03 5.56 11.26
C VAL A 274 -7.65 6.92 11.56
N ALA A 275 -7.59 7.87 10.63
CA ALA A 275 -8.24 9.17 10.79
C ALA A 275 -8.54 9.78 9.41
N ALA A 276 -9.47 10.71 9.36
CA ALA A 276 -9.75 11.49 8.17
C ALA A 276 -10.48 12.80 8.53
N VAL A 277 -10.44 13.76 7.63
CA VAL A 277 -11.18 15.03 7.74
C VAL A 277 -11.54 15.50 6.35
N ARG A 278 -12.70 16.15 6.20
CA ARG A 278 -13.04 16.83 4.96
C ARG A 278 -13.28 18.31 5.20
N ALA A 279 -12.99 19.14 4.21
CA ALA A 279 -13.33 20.56 4.26
C ALA A 279 -13.74 21.10 2.90
N ARG A 280 -14.53 22.17 2.89
CA ARG A 280 -14.92 22.89 1.68
C ARG A 280 -15.06 24.39 1.95
N ALA A 281 -14.86 25.17 0.89
CA ALA A 281 -15.21 26.59 0.93
C ALA A 281 -16.72 26.75 0.80
N HIS A 282 -17.28 27.67 1.58
CA HIS A 282 -18.66 28.10 1.46
C HIS A 282 -18.73 29.59 1.79
N GLU A 283 -19.02 30.42 0.81
CA GLU A 283 -18.93 31.88 0.92
C GLU A 283 -17.54 32.32 1.46
N ARG A 284 -17.49 32.94 2.65
CA ARG A 284 -16.25 33.33 3.34
C ARG A 284 -15.84 32.37 4.46
N ALA A 285 -16.55 31.25 4.60
CA ALA A 285 -16.29 30.22 5.60
C ALA A 285 -15.50 29.05 5.01
N TRP A 286 -14.60 28.49 5.81
CA TRP A 286 -14.02 27.17 5.57
C TRP A 286 -14.71 26.16 6.47
N LEU A 287 -15.58 25.36 5.86
CA LEU A 287 -16.41 24.38 6.57
C LEU A 287 -15.60 23.12 6.79
N ILE A 288 -15.34 22.77 8.04
CA ILE A 288 -14.65 21.53 8.43
C ILE A 288 -15.71 20.52 8.85
N GLY A 289 -15.68 19.36 8.21
CA GLY A 289 -16.64 18.29 8.40
C GLY A 289 -15.95 16.95 8.60
N ARG A 290 -16.66 16.03 9.26
CA ARG A 290 -16.24 14.64 9.47
C ARG A 290 -14.79 14.52 9.97
N LEU A 291 -14.42 15.29 11.00
CA LEU A 291 -13.16 15.07 11.69
C LEU A 291 -13.26 13.74 12.46
N MET A 292 -12.56 12.72 11.96
CA MET A 292 -12.66 11.33 12.38
C MET A 292 -11.32 10.84 12.89
N VAL A 293 -11.34 10.18 14.03
CA VAL A 293 -10.21 9.41 14.56
C VAL A 293 -10.78 8.09 15.05
N ALA A 294 -10.18 6.98 14.60
CA ALA A 294 -10.59 5.64 14.99
C ALA A 294 -10.61 5.52 16.53
N PRO A 295 -11.64 4.87 17.13
CA PRO A 295 -11.78 4.82 18.59
C PRO A 295 -10.54 4.28 19.33
N ASP A 296 -9.81 3.32 18.75
CA ASP A 296 -8.58 2.76 19.34
C ASP A 296 -7.36 3.67 19.21
N GLN A 297 -7.44 4.75 18.42
CA GLN A 297 -6.41 5.78 18.26
C GLN A 297 -6.79 7.09 18.97
N ALA A 298 -7.91 7.11 19.70
CA ALA A 298 -8.39 8.24 20.47
C ALA A 298 -7.35 8.72 21.51
N GLY A 299 -7.20 10.05 21.65
CA GLY A 299 -6.37 10.64 22.72
C GLY A 299 -4.88 10.73 22.42
N THR A 300 -4.45 10.33 21.22
CA THR A 300 -3.06 10.38 20.74
C THR A 300 -2.66 11.72 20.12
N GLY A 301 -3.55 12.72 20.12
CA GLY A 301 -3.32 14.03 19.49
C GLY A 301 -3.64 14.11 18.00
N ILE A 302 -3.95 12.98 17.34
CA ILE A 302 -4.24 12.92 15.89
C ILE A 302 -5.35 13.89 15.47
N GLY A 303 -6.44 13.97 16.25
CA GLY A 303 -7.57 14.85 15.94
C GLY A 303 -7.20 16.33 15.91
N SER A 304 -6.45 16.81 16.92
CA SER A 304 -5.97 18.20 16.97
C SER A 304 -5.03 18.52 15.81
N TRP A 305 -4.13 17.58 15.52
CA TRP A 305 -3.17 17.72 14.42
C TRP A 305 -3.87 17.78 13.06
N LEU A 306 -4.83 16.89 12.82
CA LEU A 306 -5.57 16.82 11.57
C LEU A 306 -6.50 18.02 11.38
N LEU A 307 -7.10 18.54 12.47
CA LEU A 307 -7.85 19.79 12.46
C LEU A 307 -6.96 20.97 12.04
N SER A 308 -5.77 21.11 12.66
CA SER A 308 -4.82 22.17 12.31
C SER A 308 -4.33 22.06 10.86
N HIS A 309 -4.12 20.84 10.36
CA HIS A 309 -3.81 20.62 8.95
C HIS A 309 -4.95 21.12 8.05
N ALA A 310 -6.20 20.72 8.33
CA ALA A 310 -7.36 21.14 7.53
C ALA A 310 -7.58 22.66 7.54
N GLU A 311 -7.35 23.33 8.66
CA GLU A 311 -7.36 24.80 8.76
C GLU A 311 -6.29 25.44 7.85
N GLY A 312 -5.08 24.87 7.84
CA GLY A 312 -3.97 25.35 7.02
C GLY A 312 -4.18 25.22 5.51
N GLN A 313 -5.15 24.42 5.08
CA GLN A 313 -5.53 24.23 3.67
C GLN A 313 -6.62 25.20 3.19
N ALA A 314 -7.07 26.13 4.05
CA ALA A 314 -8.12 27.07 3.71
C ALA A 314 -7.67 28.12 2.66
N PRO A 315 -8.48 28.37 1.61
CA PRO A 315 -8.22 29.42 0.62
C PRO A 315 -8.02 30.79 1.25
N GLU A 316 -7.24 31.68 0.65
CA GLU A 316 -6.87 33.00 1.21
C GLU A 316 -8.08 33.86 1.60
N GLU A 317 -9.19 33.74 0.87
CA GLU A 317 -10.42 34.52 1.04
C GLU A 317 -11.22 34.14 2.30
N THR A 318 -10.87 33.01 2.93
CA THR A 318 -11.50 32.50 4.15
C THR A 318 -11.33 33.51 5.29
N THR A 319 -12.44 33.95 5.90
CA THR A 319 -12.43 34.85 7.07
C THR A 319 -12.60 34.10 8.38
N HIS A 320 -13.19 32.91 8.35
CA HIS A 320 -13.43 32.09 9.54
C HIS A 320 -13.56 30.60 9.19
N PHE A 321 -13.30 29.77 10.18
CA PHE A 321 -13.54 28.33 10.14
C PHE A 321 -14.85 28.02 10.85
N ALA A 322 -15.63 27.08 10.32
CA ALA A 322 -16.89 26.66 10.92
C ALA A 322 -17.05 25.14 10.89
N LEU A 323 -17.66 24.59 11.92
CA LEU A 323 -17.95 23.16 12.03
C LEU A 323 -19.17 22.89 12.91
N PHE A 324 -19.70 21.66 12.81
CA PHE A 324 -20.79 21.16 13.64
C PHE A 324 -20.37 19.92 14.43
N THR A 325 -20.86 19.79 15.65
CA THR A 325 -20.74 18.55 16.43
C THR A 325 -22.00 18.34 17.29
N GLY A 326 -22.28 17.11 17.70
CA GLY A 326 -23.45 16.83 18.53
C GLY A 326 -23.40 17.60 19.84
N HIS A 327 -24.54 18.14 20.29
CA HIS A 327 -24.62 18.92 21.54
C HIS A 327 -24.20 18.12 22.79
N ARG A 328 -24.30 16.79 22.73
CA ARG A 328 -23.85 15.85 23.78
C ARG A 328 -22.38 15.44 23.67
N SER A 329 -21.68 15.78 22.58
CA SER A 329 -20.29 15.40 22.34
C SER A 329 -19.29 16.29 23.11
N THR A 330 -19.37 16.27 24.44
CA THR A 330 -18.57 17.12 25.35
C THR A 330 -17.06 17.05 25.08
N ARG A 331 -16.56 15.87 24.72
CA ARG A 331 -15.15 15.67 24.33
C ARG A 331 -14.76 16.45 23.07
N ASN A 332 -15.62 16.44 22.05
CA ASN A 332 -15.39 17.14 20.78
C ASN A 332 -15.48 18.64 21.00
N ILE A 333 -16.48 19.10 21.77
CA ILE A 333 -16.64 20.51 22.12
C ILE A 333 -15.36 21.04 22.80
N ARG A 334 -14.85 20.35 23.83
CA ARG A 334 -13.59 20.71 24.50
C ARG A 334 -12.35 20.67 23.60
N LEU A 335 -12.34 19.80 22.58
CA LEU A 335 -11.28 19.76 21.58
C LEU A 335 -11.29 21.06 20.76
N TYR A 336 -12.45 21.44 20.25
CA TYR A 336 -12.63 22.62 19.41
C TYR A 336 -12.43 23.92 20.20
N GLU A 337 -12.93 24.02 21.42
CA GLU A 337 -12.71 25.18 22.31
C GLU A 337 -11.21 25.41 22.54
N ARG A 338 -10.44 24.35 22.83
CA ARG A 338 -8.98 24.44 22.96
C ARG A 338 -8.27 24.84 21.66
N ALA A 339 -8.88 24.55 20.51
CA ALA A 339 -8.37 24.99 19.21
C ALA A 339 -8.78 26.43 18.85
N GLY A 340 -9.55 27.11 19.71
CA GLY A 340 -9.96 28.50 19.55
C GLY A 340 -11.35 28.69 18.93
N TYR A 341 -12.16 27.63 18.83
CA TYR A 341 -13.54 27.75 18.39
C TYR A 341 -14.47 28.16 19.53
N ALA A 342 -15.44 29.01 19.23
CA ALA A 342 -16.51 29.36 20.15
C ALA A 342 -17.85 28.80 19.65
N VAL A 343 -18.70 28.35 20.57
CA VAL A 343 -20.08 27.95 20.24
C VAL A 343 -20.86 29.19 19.82
N THR A 344 -21.56 29.10 18.70
CA THR A 344 -22.40 30.16 18.13
C THR A 344 -23.74 29.58 17.66
N THR A 345 -24.66 30.45 17.29
CA THR A 345 -25.93 30.08 16.66
C THR A 345 -25.82 30.29 15.15
N ALA A 346 -26.21 29.28 14.36
CA ALA A 346 -26.41 29.41 12.91
C ALA A 346 -27.74 28.79 12.51
N GLU A 347 -28.45 29.41 11.56
CA GLU A 347 -29.78 28.96 11.10
C GLU A 347 -29.76 27.54 10.54
N ASP A 348 -28.67 27.15 9.86
CA ASP A 348 -28.50 25.82 9.26
C ASP A 348 -27.84 24.79 10.19
N THR A 349 -27.89 24.99 11.50
CA THR A 349 -27.34 24.01 12.46
C THR A 349 -28.19 22.74 12.45
N PRO A 350 -27.63 21.55 12.15
CA PRO A 350 -28.40 20.32 12.17
C PRO A 350 -29.01 20.05 13.55
N ASP A 351 -30.23 19.51 13.57
CA ASP A 351 -30.92 19.14 14.81
C ASP A 351 -30.01 18.29 15.73
N GLY A 352 -29.99 18.65 17.01
CA GLY A 352 -29.14 17.98 18.01
C GLY A 352 -27.65 18.28 17.88
N SER A 353 -27.25 19.29 17.10
CA SER A 353 -25.85 19.74 16.98
C SER A 353 -25.65 21.16 17.53
N VAL A 354 -24.40 21.49 17.83
CA VAL A 354 -23.94 22.85 18.12
C VAL A 354 -23.03 23.32 16.97
N HIS A 355 -23.16 24.59 16.61
CA HIS A 355 -22.30 25.24 15.63
C HIS A 355 -21.12 25.91 16.32
N LEU A 356 -19.90 25.71 15.79
CA LEU A 356 -18.68 26.29 16.35
C LEU A 356 -17.91 27.06 15.29
N VAL A 357 -17.46 28.27 15.64
CA VAL A 357 -16.76 29.19 14.74
C VAL A 357 -15.43 29.65 15.33
N LYS A 358 -14.41 29.76 14.49
CA LYS A 358 -13.10 30.33 14.82
C LYS A 358 -12.71 31.38 13.76
N PRO A 359 -12.51 32.65 14.12
CA PRO A 359 -12.01 33.66 13.18
C PRO A 359 -10.64 33.26 12.62
N ARG A 360 -10.40 33.49 11.34
CA ARG A 360 -9.06 33.38 10.76
C ARG A 360 -8.29 34.63 11.16
N LEU A 361 -7.24 34.47 11.97
CA LEU A 361 -6.34 35.57 12.27
C LEU A 361 -5.65 35.99 10.97
N SER A 362 -5.76 37.28 10.62
CA SER A 362 -4.99 37.84 9.52
C SER A 362 -3.50 37.71 9.86
N THR A 363 -2.74 37.06 8.99
CA THR A 363 -1.29 37.14 9.01
C THR A 363 -0.92 38.59 8.69
N GLY A 364 -0.74 39.43 9.71
CA GLY A 364 -0.13 40.75 9.55
C GLY A 364 1.29 40.59 8.98
N PRO A 365 1.81 41.59 8.24
CA PRO A 365 3.18 41.55 7.75
C PRO A 365 4.13 41.38 8.94
N GLY A 366 5.01 40.38 8.85
CA GLY A 366 5.89 39.97 9.93
C GLY A 366 6.61 41.17 10.56
N ARG A 367 6.56 41.27 11.89
CA ARG A 367 7.54 42.07 12.63
C ARG A 367 8.91 41.52 12.25
N GLN A 368 9.65 42.27 11.44
CA GLN A 368 11.10 42.14 11.37
C GLN A 368 11.62 42.39 12.79
N THR A 369 11.95 41.32 13.51
CA THR A 369 12.86 41.41 14.64
C THR A 369 14.20 41.80 14.05
N GLY A 370 14.51 43.09 14.08
CA GLY A 370 15.82 43.61 13.72
C GLY A 370 16.88 42.89 14.54
N CYS A 371 17.79 42.23 13.83
CA CYS A 371 19.05 41.78 14.38
C CYS A 371 19.86 43.05 14.75
N PRO A 372 20.34 43.22 15.99
CA PRO A 372 21.18 44.37 16.31
C PRO A 372 22.53 44.23 15.60
N GLU A 373 22.93 45.27 14.85
CA GLU A 373 24.25 45.38 14.23
C GLU A 373 25.36 45.22 15.28
N PRO A 374 26.45 44.47 14.99
CA PRO A 374 27.59 44.42 15.88
C PRO A 374 28.34 45.75 15.82
N GLN A 375 28.38 46.46 16.95
CA GLN A 375 29.24 47.63 17.15
C GLN A 375 30.70 47.24 16.89
N ARG A 376 31.34 47.93 15.94
CA ARG A 376 32.80 47.91 15.77
C ARG A 376 33.43 48.59 16.99
N ALA A 377 34.31 47.89 17.68
CA ALA A 377 35.18 48.48 18.69
C ALA A 377 36.15 49.49 18.04
N PRO A 378 36.45 50.62 18.69
CA PRO A 378 37.55 51.48 18.27
C PRO A 378 38.85 51.05 18.99
N GLY A 379 39.94 50.98 18.22
CA GLY A 379 41.33 51.08 18.72
C GLY A 379 41.88 49.87 19.42
#